data_AF-A0A9C9DFY4-F1
#
_entry.id   AF-A0A9C9DFY4-F1
#
_cell.length_a   1.000
_cell.length_b   1.000
_cell.length_c   1.000
_cell.angle_alpha   90.00
_cell.angle_beta   90.00
_cell.angle_gamma   90.00
#
_symmetry.space_group_name_H-M   'P 1'
#
loop_
_entity.id
_entity.type
_entity.pdbx_description
1 polymer ?
#
loop_
_entity_poly.entity_id
_entity_poly.type
_entity_poly.pdbx_seq_one_letter_code
_entity_poly.pdbx_strand_id
1 'polypeptide(L)'
;MIPTGLLALVAVIIVGAYIAQPFFAARRGEGGGGQGGRRTASLLRRRADLLAERNRLYRAIRDLDFDYQTNKVSEEDYQAQRHRLFAEAVEVLQQLDSLPALDETPESDPIEAAVAALRQGTAPEEVVSGPAAEGEVCPQCGEPVSESDRFCGACGARLR
;
A
#
# COMPACT_ATOMS: atom_id res chain seq x y z
N MET A 1 25.07 -48.51 -16.49
CA MET A 1 23.84 -47.83 -16.97
C MET A 1 23.00 -47.50 -15.75
N ILE A 2 22.81 -46.21 -15.43
CA ILE A 2 21.94 -45.84 -14.30
C ILE A 2 20.51 -46.19 -14.72
N PRO A 3 19.78 -47.02 -13.94
CA PRO A 3 18.43 -47.39 -14.30
C PRO A 3 17.56 -46.13 -14.34
N THR A 4 16.85 -45.92 -15.45
CA THR A 4 15.98 -44.75 -15.66
C THR A 4 14.98 -44.54 -14.52
N GLY A 5 14.57 -45.62 -13.84
CA GLY A 5 13.74 -45.57 -12.64
C GLY A 5 14.37 -44.81 -11.46
N LEU A 6 15.70 -44.82 -11.31
CA LEU A 6 16.38 -44.06 -10.26
C LEU A 6 16.30 -42.55 -10.52
N LEU A 7 16.48 -42.13 -11.77
CA LEU A 7 16.38 -40.73 -12.17
C LEU A 7 14.95 -40.20 -11.99
N ALA A 8 13.94 -40.99 -12.36
CA ALA A 8 12.54 -40.63 -12.17
C ALA A 8 12.19 -40.46 -10.68
N LEU A 9 12.66 -41.36 -9.82
CA LEU A 9 12.42 -41.28 -8.37
C LEU A 9 13.06 -40.04 -7.75
N VAL A 10 14.31 -39.72 -8.12
CA VAL A 10 15.01 -38.51 -7.65
C VAL A 10 14.29 -37.24 -8.09
N ALA A 11 13.83 -37.17 -9.34
CA ALA A 11 13.09 -36.02 -9.84
C ALA A 11 11.77 -35.79 -9.08
N VAL A 12 11.01 -36.86 -8.79
CA VAL A 12 9.78 -36.78 -8.00
C VAL A 12 10.06 -36.30 -6.57
N ILE A 13 11.14 -36.78 -5.94
CA ILE A 13 11.53 -36.34 -4.60
C ILE A 13 11.95 -34.87 -4.61
N ILE A 14 12.69 -34.40 -5.61
CA ILE A 14 13.10 -32.99 -5.72
C ILE A 14 11.88 -32.09 -5.93
N VAL A 15 10.97 -32.45 -6.83
CA VAL A 15 9.74 -31.66 -7.06
C VAL A 15 8.85 -31.66 -5.82
N GLY A 16 8.67 -32.82 -5.18
CA GLY A 16 7.95 -32.94 -3.92
C GLY A 16 8.59 -32.10 -2.81
N ALA A 17 9.92 -32.10 -2.70
CA ALA A 17 10.67 -31.30 -1.76
C ALA A 17 10.56 -29.79 -2.07
N TYR A 18 10.60 -29.38 -3.34
CA TYR A 18 10.44 -27.99 -3.76
C TYR A 18 9.05 -27.45 -3.43
N ILE A 19 8.01 -28.25 -3.66
CA ILE A 19 6.61 -27.91 -3.30
C ILE A 19 6.42 -27.91 -1.78
N ALA A 20 7.06 -28.82 -1.05
CA ALA A 20 6.96 -28.91 0.41
C ALA A 20 7.85 -27.88 1.14
N GLN A 21 8.91 -27.38 0.49
CA GLN A 21 9.87 -26.42 1.04
C GLN A 21 9.20 -25.19 1.67
N PRO A 22 8.23 -24.48 1.05
CA PRO A 22 7.58 -23.33 1.68
C PRO A 22 6.88 -23.69 3.00
N PHE A 23 6.36 -24.91 3.13
CA PHE A 23 5.65 -25.38 4.32
C PHE A 23 6.61 -25.69 5.49
N PHE A 24 7.83 -26.16 5.20
CA PHE A 24 8.86 -26.44 6.20
C PHE A 24 9.78 -25.23 6.47
N ALA A 25 10.00 -24.36 5.49
CA ALA A 25 10.73 -23.10 5.65
C ALA A 25 9.95 -22.11 6.52
N ALA A 26 8.61 -22.10 6.39
CA ALA A 26 7.73 -21.40 7.32
C ALA A 26 7.87 -21.88 8.78
N ARG A 27 8.40 -23.09 9.00
CA ARG A 27 8.65 -23.68 10.32
C ARG A 27 10.08 -23.49 10.85
N ARG A 28 11.05 -23.23 9.97
CA ARG A 28 12.47 -23.07 10.33
C ARG A 28 12.88 -21.61 10.55
N GLY A 29 12.05 -20.66 10.11
CA GLY A 29 12.11 -19.24 10.49
C GLY A 29 11.30 -18.88 11.76
N GLU A 30 10.79 -19.88 12.49
CA GLU A 30 9.99 -19.70 13.71
C GLU A 30 10.88 -19.52 14.95
N GLY A 31 11.59 -18.39 14.96
CA GLY A 31 11.96 -17.70 16.19
C GLY A 31 11.13 -16.43 16.45
N GLY A 32 10.37 -15.92 15.46
CA GLY A 32 9.60 -14.67 15.67
C GLY A 32 8.59 -14.19 14.60
N GLY A 33 8.51 -14.79 13.40
CA GLY A 33 7.74 -14.20 12.28
C GLY A 33 6.28 -14.65 12.09
N GLY A 34 5.93 -15.91 12.41
CA GLY A 34 4.60 -16.47 12.08
C GLY A 34 3.44 -15.92 12.91
N GLN A 35 3.72 -15.52 14.16
CA GLN A 35 2.74 -14.86 15.02
C GLN A 35 2.57 -13.38 14.66
N GLY A 36 3.64 -12.72 14.21
CA GLY A 36 3.63 -11.35 13.70
C GLY A 36 2.72 -11.20 12.49
N GLY A 37 2.90 -12.04 11.46
CA GLY A 37 2.10 -11.98 10.24
C GLY A 37 0.59 -12.20 10.44
N ARG A 38 0.20 -13.08 11.38
CA ARG A 38 -1.22 -13.28 11.72
C ARG A 38 -1.80 -12.11 12.49
N ARG A 39 -1.02 -11.50 13.40
CA ARG A 39 -1.42 -10.30 14.15
C ARG A 39 -1.57 -9.10 13.21
N THR A 40 -0.62 -8.86 12.31
CA THR A 40 -0.71 -7.76 11.33
C THR A 40 -1.90 -7.93 10.39
N ALA A 41 -2.15 -9.14 9.88
CA ALA A 41 -3.33 -9.42 9.06
C ALA A 41 -4.65 -9.14 9.81
N SER A 42 -4.72 -9.47 11.11
CA SER A 42 -5.89 -9.20 11.94
C SER A 42 -6.10 -7.69 12.19
N LEU A 43 -5.01 -6.94 12.40
CA LEU A 43 -5.04 -5.49 12.57
C LEU A 43 -5.48 -4.78 11.29
N LEU A 44 -4.93 -5.18 10.14
CA LEU A 44 -5.31 -4.65 8.83
C LEU A 44 -6.80 -4.88 8.55
N ARG A 45 -7.31 -6.08 8.84
CA ARG A 45 -8.73 -6.38 8.70
C ARG A 45 -9.58 -5.50 9.61
N ARG A 46 -9.21 -5.40 10.90
CA ARG A 46 -9.92 -4.54 11.85
C ARG A 46 -9.93 -3.08 11.41
N ARG A 47 -8.80 -2.56 10.90
CA ARG A 47 -8.70 -1.19 10.36
C ARG A 47 -9.61 -1.01 9.14
N ALA A 48 -9.62 -1.96 8.22
CA ALA A 48 -10.48 -1.93 7.03
C ALA A 48 -11.97 -1.92 7.41
N ASP A 49 -12.37 -2.75 8.37
CA ASP A 49 -13.76 -2.82 8.85
C ASP A 49 -14.19 -1.47 9.46
N LEU A 50 -13.35 -0.86 10.31
CA LEU A 50 -13.64 0.45 10.90
C LEU A 50 -13.69 1.57 9.85
N LEU A 51 -12.82 1.54 8.84
CA LEU A 51 -12.86 2.51 7.74
C LEU A 51 -14.14 2.36 6.90
N ALA A 52 -14.61 1.13 6.69
CA ALA A 52 -15.88 0.88 6.03
C ALA A 52 -17.05 1.45 6.84
N GLU A 53 -17.04 1.26 8.16
CA GLU A 53 -18.07 1.78 9.06
C GLU A 53 -18.07 3.32 9.10
N ARG A 54 -16.90 3.95 9.22
CA ARG A 54 -16.76 5.41 9.09
C ARG A 54 -17.42 5.92 7.81
N ASN A 55 -17.12 5.28 6.68
CA ASN A 55 -17.69 5.66 5.39
C ASN A 55 -19.21 5.43 5.34
N ARG A 56 -19.74 4.40 6.03
CA ARG A 56 -21.19 4.17 6.16
C ARG A 56 -21.86 5.31 6.92
N LEU A 57 -21.31 5.69 8.09
CA LEU A 57 -21.84 6.76 8.93
C LEU A 57 -21.78 8.12 8.24
N TYR A 58 -20.70 8.41 7.51
CA TYR A 58 -20.59 9.66 6.75
C TYR A 58 -21.64 9.77 5.65
N ARG A 59 -21.96 8.66 4.97
CA ARG A 59 -23.06 8.63 4.00
C ARG A 59 -24.40 8.84 4.71
N ALA A 60 -24.65 8.14 5.81
CA ALA A 60 -25.88 8.28 6.57
C ALA A 60 -26.13 9.73 7.06
N ILE A 61 -25.09 10.41 7.55
CA ILE A 61 -25.19 11.82 7.95
C ILE A 61 -25.53 12.70 6.73
N ARG A 62 -24.85 12.50 5.60
CA ARG A 62 -25.10 13.27 4.38
C ARG A 62 -26.51 13.04 3.83
N ASP A 63 -26.98 11.81 3.84
CA ASP A 63 -28.32 11.46 3.37
C ASP A 63 -29.38 12.07 4.30
N LEU A 64 -29.16 12.04 5.62
CA LEU A 64 -30.03 12.71 6.61
C LEU A 64 -30.07 14.23 6.41
N ASP A 65 -28.90 14.87 6.22
CA ASP A 65 -28.80 16.30 5.95
C ASP A 65 -29.56 16.67 4.66
N PHE A 66 -29.49 15.82 3.63
CA PHE A 66 -30.22 16.00 2.38
C PHE A 66 -31.74 15.83 2.56
N ASP A 67 -32.18 14.83 3.31
CA ASP A 67 -33.60 14.60 3.57
C ASP A 67 -34.23 15.74 4.39
N TYR A 68 -33.48 16.32 5.34
CA TYR A 68 -33.90 17.53 6.04
C TYR A 68 -33.96 18.75 5.10
N GLN A 69 -32.93 18.98 4.27
CA GLN A 69 -32.93 20.09 3.29
C GLN A 69 -34.07 20.00 2.28
N THR A 70 -34.50 18.78 1.93
CA THR A 70 -35.65 18.53 1.06
C THR A 70 -36.98 18.48 1.81
N ASN A 71 -36.98 18.85 3.10
CA ASN A 71 -38.14 18.96 3.98
C ASN A 71 -38.93 17.65 4.15
N LYS A 72 -38.25 16.50 4.02
CA LYS A 72 -38.83 15.16 4.24
C LYS A 72 -38.82 14.74 5.71
N VAL A 73 -38.00 15.37 6.52
CA VAL A 73 -37.79 15.05 7.95
C VAL A 73 -38.02 16.32 8.77
N SER A 74 -38.63 16.18 9.95
CA SER A 74 -38.86 17.29 10.87
C SER A 74 -37.55 17.77 11.51
N GLU A 75 -37.51 19.02 11.98
CA GLU A 75 -36.34 19.57 12.70
C GLU A 75 -35.99 18.72 13.94
N GLU A 76 -36.99 18.35 14.73
CA GLU A 76 -36.80 17.60 15.97
C GLU A 76 -36.20 16.21 15.70
N ASP A 77 -36.75 15.50 14.71
CA ASP A 77 -36.24 14.17 14.32
C ASP A 77 -34.84 14.27 13.70
N TYR A 78 -34.60 15.31 12.90
CA TYR A 78 -33.30 15.57 12.30
C TYR A 78 -32.23 15.77 13.38
N GLN A 79 -32.47 16.67 14.34
CA GLN A 79 -31.52 16.95 15.42
C GLN A 79 -31.22 15.70 16.27
N ALA A 80 -32.27 14.96 16.63
CA ALA A 80 -32.11 13.74 17.41
C ALA A 80 -31.31 12.66 16.65
N GLN A 81 -31.63 12.43 15.37
CA GLN A 81 -30.92 11.45 14.56
C GLN A 81 -29.48 11.87 14.27
N ARG A 82 -29.26 13.13 13.94
CA ARG A 82 -27.95 13.68 13.64
C ARG A 82 -27.02 13.58 14.85
N HIS A 83 -27.50 13.92 16.04
CA HIS A 83 -26.72 13.80 17.27
C HIS A 83 -26.26 12.34 17.50
N ARG A 84 -27.15 11.35 17.28
CA ARG A 84 -26.79 9.93 17.43
C ARG A 84 -25.74 9.48 16.41
N LEU A 85 -25.94 9.79 15.12
CA LEU A 85 -25.00 9.43 14.05
C LEU A 85 -23.62 10.06 14.26
N PHE A 86 -23.58 11.32 14.72
CA PHE A 86 -22.32 11.99 15.05
C PHE A 86 -21.60 11.33 16.22
N ALA A 87 -22.33 10.98 17.28
CA ALA A 87 -21.73 10.28 18.42
C ALA A 87 -21.12 8.93 18.00
N GLU A 88 -21.84 8.16 17.17
CA GLU A 88 -21.34 6.88 16.63
C GLU A 88 -20.12 7.07 15.73
N ALA A 89 -20.12 8.11 14.88
CA ALA A 89 -18.98 8.42 14.02
C ALA A 89 -17.73 8.79 14.81
N VAL A 90 -17.87 9.59 15.88
CA VAL A 90 -16.77 9.94 16.78
C VAL A 90 -16.19 8.70 17.46
N GLU A 91 -17.05 7.78 17.91
CA GLU A 91 -16.60 6.52 18.52
C GLU A 91 -15.75 5.68 17.53
N VAL A 92 -16.22 5.52 16.29
CA VAL A 92 -15.48 4.80 15.25
C VAL A 92 -14.13 5.46 14.94
N LEU A 93 -14.08 6.79 14.90
CA LEU A 93 -12.84 7.53 14.70
C LEU A 93 -11.85 7.33 15.86
N GLN A 94 -12.33 7.41 17.10
CA GLN A 94 -11.50 7.13 18.28
C GLN A 94 -10.96 5.69 18.27
N GLN A 95 -11.77 4.72 17.85
CA GLN A 95 -11.30 3.34 17.69
C GLN A 95 -10.22 3.23 16.61
N LEU A 96 -10.35 3.93 15.47
CA LEU A 96 -9.30 3.98 14.44
C LEU A 96 -8.00 4.60 14.95
N ASP A 97 -8.08 5.68 15.71
CA ASP A 97 -6.93 6.38 16.29
C ASP A 97 -6.23 5.53 17.38
N SER A 98 -7.00 4.68 18.06
CA SER A 98 -6.47 3.75 19.07
C SER A 98 -5.73 2.54 18.47
N LEU A 99 -5.93 2.25 17.18
CA LEU A 99 -5.24 1.14 16.55
C LEU A 99 -3.74 1.43 16.46
N PRO A 100 -2.88 0.43 16.70
CA PRO A 100 -1.45 0.62 16.56
C PRO A 100 -1.13 1.06 15.12
N ALA A 101 -0.25 2.04 14.99
CA ALA A 101 0.40 2.32 13.71
C ALA A 101 1.09 1.03 13.26
N LEU A 102 0.85 0.64 12.01
CA LEU A 102 1.70 -0.38 11.39
C LEU A 102 3.06 0.28 11.17
N ASP A 103 4.15 -0.46 11.27
CA ASP A 103 5.47 0.06 10.94
C ASP A 103 5.47 0.48 9.46
N GLU A 104 5.24 1.77 9.21
CA GLU A 104 5.33 2.47 7.92
C GLU A 104 6.77 2.98 7.71
N THR A 105 7.76 2.19 8.13
CA THR A 105 9.15 2.50 7.78
C THR A 105 9.30 2.44 6.25
N PRO A 106 10.10 3.32 5.62
CA PRO A 106 10.35 3.24 4.18
C PRO A 106 10.88 1.88 3.72
N GLU A 107 11.48 1.12 4.64
CA GLU A 107 12.01 -0.23 4.44
C GLU A 107 10.92 -1.31 4.37
N SER A 108 9.74 -1.07 4.95
CA SER A 108 8.60 -2.01 5.01
C SER A 108 7.56 -1.77 3.91
N ASP A 109 7.53 -0.58 3.31
CA ASP A 109 6.70 -0.28 2.14
C ASP A 109 7.53 -0.37 0.84
N PRO A 110 7.26 -1.34 -0.06
CA PRO A 110 8.01 -1.48 -1.30
C PRO A 110 7.89 -0.26 -2.22
N ILE A 111 6.81 0.53 -2.10
CA ILE A 111 6.63 1.77 -2.86
C ILE A 111 7.54 2.86 -2.30
N GLU A 112 7.60 3.05 -0.98
CA GLU A 112 8.49 4.03 -0.37
C GLU A 112 9.97 3.65 -0.54
N ALA A 113 10.30 2.37 -0.45
CA ALA A 113 11.63 1.86 -0.78
C ALA A 113 12.01 2.15 -2.24
N ALA A 114 11.08 1.94 -3.18
CA ALA A 114 11.29 2.28 -4.58
C ALA A 114 11.47 3.80 -4.77
N VAL A 115 10.63 4.63 -4.15
CA VAL A 115 10.76 6.10 -4.20
C VAL A 115 12.10 6.57 -3.59
N ALA A 116 12.54 5.99 -2.48
CA ALA A 116 13.82 6.30 -1.86
C ALA A 116 15.01 5.90 -2.75
N ALA A 117 14.96 4.73 -3.39
CA ALA A 117 15.98 4.29 -4.35
C ALA A 117 16.04 5.21 -5.58
N LEU A 118 14.88 5.65 -6.10
CA LEU A 118 14.81 6.66 -7.16
C LEU A 118 15.47 7.98 -6.73
N ARG A 119 15.17 8.48 -5.52
CA ARG A 119 15.76 9.71 -4.97
C ARG A 119 17.27 9.62 -4.76
N GLN A 120 17.78 8.43 -4.45
CA GLN A 120 19.21 8.18 -4.26
C GLN A 120 19.96 7.90 -5.58
N GLY A 121 19.27 7.87 -6.71
CA GLY A 121 19.88 7.59 -8.02
C GLY A 121 20.34 6.15 -8.21
N THR A 122 19.85 5.21 -7.38
CA THR A 122 20.25 3.79 -7.35
C THR A 122 19.16 2.87 -7.91
N ALA A 123 18.32 3.38 -8.82
CA ALA A 123 17.28 2.57 -9.46
C ALA A 123 17.90 1.33 -10.16
N PRO A 124 17.31 0.13 -10.02
CA PRO A 124 17.69 -1.04 -10.82
C PRO A 124 17.55 -0.72 -12.31
N GLU A 125 18.53 -1.15 -13.12
CA GLU A 125 18.62 -0.95 -14.58
C GLU A 125 17.43 -1.47 -15.42
N GLU A 126 16.37 -2.01 -14.80
CA GLU A 126 15.17 -2.50 -15.49
C GLU A 126 13.99 -1.51 -15.43
N VAL A 127 14.26 -0.24 -15.69
CA VAL A 127 13.27 0.60 -16.40
C VAL A 127 13.97 0.98 -17.68
N VAL A 128 13.45 0.46 -18.80
CA VAL A 128 13.99 0.64 -20.16
C VAL A 128 14.43 2.09 -20.33
N SER A 129 15.70 2.32 -20.07
CA SER A 129 16.36 3.57 -20.34
C SER A 129 16.45 3.57 -21.85
N GLY A 130 15.62 4.41 -22.47
CA GLY A 130 15.90 4.84 -23.84
C GLY A 130 17.35 5.29 -23.92
N PRO A 131 17.99 5.14 -25.09
CA PRO A 131 19.42 5.38 -25.23
C PRO A 131 19.77 6.72 -24.56
N ALA A 132 20.83 6.71 -23.75
CA ALA A 132 21.45 7.91 -23.20
C ALA A 132 21.86 8.81 -24.37
N ALA A 133 20.90 9.57 -24.87
CA ALA A 133 21.02 10.43 -26.02
C ALA A 133 21.60 11.73 -25.49
N GLU A 134 22.90 11.91 -25.70
CA GLU A 134 23.59 13.19 -25.95
C GLU A 134 22.75 14.41 -25.54
N GLY A 135 22.63 14.63 -24.23
CA GLY A 135 21.65 15.55 -23.66
C GLY A 135 22.22 16.96 -23.46
N GLU A 136 21.39 17.96 -23.74
CA GLU A 136 21.64 19.36 -23.37
C GLU A 136 21.74 19.50 -21.84
N VAL A 137 22.38 20.57 -21.38
CA VAL A 137 22.52 20.87 -19.96
C VAL A 137 21.48 21.91 -19.57
N CYS A 138 20.77 21.72 -18.46
CA CYS A 138 19.82 22.72 -17.97
C CYS A 138 20.54 24.06 -17.71
N PRO A 139 20.11 25.17 -18.34
CA PRO A 139 20.79 26.46 -18.20
C PRO A 139 20.62 27.09 -16.81
N GLN A 140 19.69 26.60 -15.99
CA GLN A 140 19.43 27.13 -14.66
C GLN A 140 20.22 26.41 -13.56
N CYS A 141 20.39 25.09 -13.63
CA CYS A 141 21.03 24.32 -12.55
C CYS A 141 22.21 23.43 -13.01
N GLY A 142 22.42 23.26 -14.31
CA GLY A 142 23.54 22.47 -14.83
C GLY A 142 23.29 20.96 -14.90
N GLU A 143 22.08 20.47 -14.61
CA GLU A 143 21.77 19.03 -14.69
C GLU A 143 21.61 18.59 -16.15
N PRO A 144 22.12 17.40 -16.55
CA PRO A 144 21.84 16.84 -17.86
C PRO A 144 20.33 16.59 -18.04
N VAL A 145 19.80 16.99 -19.19
CA VAL A 145 18.39 16.84 -19.54
C VAL A 145 18.27 16.20 -20.92
N SER A 146 17.21 15.43 -21.13
CA SER A 146 16.92 14.80 -22.41
C SER A 146 16.23 15.76 -23.37
N GLU A 147 16.37 15.52 -24.68
CA GLU A 147 15.71 16.33 -25.72
C GLU A 147 14.17 16.23 -25.67
N SER A 148 13.60 15.25 -24.97
CA SER A 148 12.14 15.16 -24.77
C SER A 148 11.66 15.89 -23.50
N ASP A 149 12.55 16.37 -22.64
CA ASP A 149 12.17 17.02 -21.39
C ASP A 149 11.55 18.40 -21.62
N ARG A 150 10.37 18.61 -21.04
CA ARG A 150 9.69 19.94 -21.03
C ARG A 150 10.11 20.78 -19.83
N PHE A 151 10.48 20.11 -18.74
CA PHE A 151 10.93 20.72 -17.49
C PHE A 151 12.14 19.95 -16.96
N CYS A 152 13.06 20.64 -16.28
CA CYS A 152 14.18 20.01 -15.59
C CYS A 152 13.67 19.28 -14.34
N GLY A 153 13.93 17.98 -14.24
CA GLY A 153 13.55 17.16 -13.08
C GLY A 153 14.26 17.54 -11.77
N ALA A 154 15.39 18.25 -11.84
CA ALA A 154 16.15 18.67 -10.66
C ALA A 154 15.69 20.02 -10.09
N CYS A 155 15.51 21.04 -10.94
CA CYS A 155 15.20 22.40 -10.48
C CYS A 155 13.82 22.95 -10.92
N GLY A 156 13.08 22.20 -11.74
CA GLY A 156 11.76 22.61 -12.25
C GLY A 156 11.79 23.67 -13.36
N ALA A 157 12.98 24.07 -13.83
CA ALA A 157 13.12 25.03 -14.94
C ALA A 157 12.41 24.53 -16.19
N ARG A 158 11.69 25.42 -16.89
CA ARG A 158 11.07 25.09 -18.16
C ARG A 158 12.12 25.09 -19.27
N LEU A 159 12.24 23.99 -20.00
CA LEU A 159 13.23 23.81 -21.08
C LEU A 159 12.61 24.08 -22.45
N ARG A 160 11.29 23.88 -22.60
CA ARG A 160 10.49 24.14 -23.81
C ARG A 160 9.09 24.68 -23.48
#